data_AF-A0A1M7F6P5-F1
#
_entry.id   AF-A0A1M7F6P5-F1
#
_cell.length_a   1.000
_cell.length_b   1.000
_cell.length_c   1.000
_cell.angle_alpha   90.00
_cell.angle_beta   90.00
_cell.angle_gamma   90.00
#
_symmetry.space_group_name_H-M   'P 1'
#
loop_
_entity.id
_entity.type
_entity.pdbx_description
1 polymer ?
#
loop_
_entity_poly.entity_id
_entity_poly.type
_entity_poly.pdbx_seq_one_letter_code
_entity_poly.pdbx_strand_id
1 'polypeptide(L)' 'MLTFLLILLLIGIVLFTHFVVTYLMENNLKIIGVLVGFVGLITAVIITYFIITNITGFVAGELEFFYNN' A
#
# COMPACT_ATOMS: atom_id res chain seq x y z
N MET A 1 -16.17 0.05 -2.35
CA MET A 1 -15.90 -0.95 -1.28
C MET A 1 -14.49 -1.53 -1.38
N LEU A 2 -14.01 -1.96 -2.56
CA LEU A 2 -12.65 -2.48 -2.76
C LEU A 2 -11.54 -1.50 -2.30
N THR A 3 -11.67 -0.20 -2.58
CA THR A 3 -10.69 0.82 -2.17
C THR A 3 -10.48 0.89 -0.66
N PHE A 4 -11.56 0.79 0.13
CA PHE A 4 -11.45 0.75 1.60
C PHE A 4 -10.70 -0.50 2.09
N LEU A 5 -10.93 -1.65 1.45
CA LEU A 5 -10.20 -2.88 1.76
C LEU A 5 -8.71 -2.76 1.41
N LEU A 6 -8.38 -2.13 0.28
CA LEU A 6 -7.00 -1.87 -0.13
C LEU A 6 -6.28 -0.91 0.83
N ILE A 7 -6.97 0.11 1.35
CA ILE A 7 -6.42 1.01 2.37
C ILE A 7 -6.15 0.26 3.67
N LEU A 8 -7.09 -0.57 4.13
CA LEU A 8 -6.89 -1.40 5.32
C LEU A 8 -5.70 -2.35 5.14
N LEU A 9 -5.59 -2.98 3.97
CA LEU A 9 -4.48 -3.86 3.60
C LEU A 9 -3.14 -3.11 3.62
N LEU A 10 -3.08 -1.89 3.06
CA LEU A 10 -1.89 -1.04 3.06
C LEU A 10 -1.42 -0.76 4.49
N ILE A 11 -2.34 -0.37 5.38
CA ILE A 11 -2.03 -0.11 6.79
C ILE A 11 -1.48 -1.39 7.45
N GLY A 12 -2.13 -2.53 7.23
CA GLY A 12 -1.69 -3.82 7.77
C GLY A 12 -0.27 -4.19 7.33
N ILE A 13 0.05 -4.02 6.05
CA ILE A 13 1.38 -4.33 5.51
C ILE A 13 2.45 -3.39 6.07
N VAL A 14 2.15 -2.09 6.20
CA VAL A 14 3.10 -1.13 6.76
C VAL A 14 3.40 -1.46 8.22
N LEU A 15 2.36 -1.72 9.03
CA LEU A 15 2.53 -2.08 10.44
C LEU A 15 3.26 -3.42 10.61
N PHE A 16 2.90 -4.42 9.81
CA PHE A 16 3.56 -5.73 9.82
C PHE A 16 5.04 -5.61 9.46
N THR A 17 5.34 -4.91 8.37
CA THR A 17 6.73 -4.68 7.93
C THR A 17 7.51 -3.95 9.02
N HIS A 18 6.94 -2.92 9.63
CA HIS A 18 7.58 -2.21 10.73
C HIS A 18 7.90 -3.14 11.91
N PHE A 19 6.93 -3.95 12.33
CA PHE A 19 7.12 -4.89 13.43
C PHE A 19 8.21 -5.93 13.13
N VAL A 20 8.17 -6.54 11.95
CA VAL A 20 9.14 -7.57 11.54
C VAL A 20 10.54 -6.98 11.41
N VAL A 21 10.68 -5.80 10.79
CA VAL A 21 11.99 -5.15 10.65
C VAL A 21 12.56 -4.80 12.01
N THR A 22 11.78 -4.20 12.91
CA THR A 22 12.21 -3.88 14.28
C THR A 22 12.70 -5.13 15.00
N TYR A 23 11.92 -6.22 14.96
CA TYR A 23 12.31 -7.50 15.54
C TYR A 23 13.64 -8.03 14.97
N LEU A 24 13.82 -7.99 13.65
CA LEU A 24 15.07 -8.44 13.01
C LEU A 24 16.27 -7.58 13.41
N MET A 25 16.07 -6.28 13.56
CA MET A 25 17.13 -5.35 13.98
C MET A 25 17.56 -5.59 15.43
N GLU A 26 16.60 -5.83 16.33
CA GLU A 26 16.87 -6.18 17.74
C GLU A 26 17.66 -7.49 17.87
N ASN A 27 17.45 -8.43 16.94
CA ASN A 27 18.15 -9.72 16.91
C ASN A 27 19.48 -9.69 16.11
N ASN A 28 20.03 -8.50 15.81
CA ASN A 28 21.25 -8.30 15.02
C ASN A 28 21.19 -8.83 13.56
N LEU A 29 20.01 -9.12 13.02
CA LEU A 29 19.79 -9.58 11.64
C LEU A 29 19.62 -8.39 10.68
N LYS A 30 20.57 -7.45 10.70
CA LYS A 30 20.43 -6.15 10.01
C LYS A 30 20.20 -6.27 8.49
N ILE A 31 20.97 -7.13 7.81
CA ILE A 31 20.87 -7.30 6.35
C ILE A 31 19.49 -7.85 5.97
N ILE A 32 18.99 -8.83 6.74
CA ILE A 32 17.66 -9.43 6.51
C ILE A 32 16.57 -8.40 6.79
N GLY A 33 16.70 -7.62 7.88
CA GLY A 33 15.78 -6.53 8.20
C GLY A 33 15.68 -5.49 7.08
N VAL A 34 16.81 -5.07 6.50
CA VAL A 34 16.81 -4.14 5.37
C VAL A 34 16.14 -4.74 4.13
N LEU A 35 16.43 -6.00 3.81
CA LEU A 35 15.80 -6.68 2.66
C LEU A 35 14.28 -6.81 2.84
N VAL A 36 13.82 -7.20 4.03
CA VAL A 36 12.38 -7.30 4.34
C VAL A 36 11.72 -5.93 4.28
N GLY A 37 12.36 -4.89 4.83
CA GLY A 37 11.87 -3.51 4.73
C GLY A 37 11.73 -3.04 3.28
N PHE A 38 12.69 -3.39 2.42
CA PHE A 38 12.66 -3.06 1.01
C PHE A 38 11.51 -3.76 0.26
N VAL A 39 11.31 -5.06 0.51
CA VAL A 39 10.18 -5.82 -0.06
C VAL A 39 8.84 -5.26 0.42
N GLY A 40 8.73 -4.93 1.72
CA GLY A 40 7.54 -4.30 2.28
C GLY A 40 7.23 -2.94 1.64
N LEU A 41 8.27 -2.12 1.40
CA LEU A 41 8.13 -0.84 0.69
C LEU A 41 7.62 -1.03 -0.74
N ILE A 42 8.21 -1.94 -1.52
CA ILE A 42 7.75 -2.23 -2.89
C ILE A 42 6.28 -2.64 -2.89
N THR A 43 5.92 -3.53 -1.96
CA THR A 43 4.54 -4.02 -1.83
C THR A 43 3.57 -2.88 -1.51
N ALA A 44 3.94 -1.98 -0.59
CA ALA A 44 3.15 -0.80 -0.24
C ALA A 44 2.97 0.16 -1.43
N VAL A 45 4.02 0.38 -2.24
CA VAL A 45 3.96 1.21 -3.45
C VAL A 45 2.99 0.62 -4.48
N ILE A 46 3.05 -0.70 -4.72
CA ILE A 46 2.15 -1.38 -5.66
C ILE A 46 0.68 -1.24 -5.23
N ILE A 47 0.39 -1.46 -3.94
CA ILE A 47 -0.98 -1.33 -3.42
C ILE A 47 -1.46 0.12 -3.50
N THR A 48 -0.58 1.08 -3.22
CA THR A 48 -0.89 2.51 -3.33
C THR A 48 -1.25 2.88 -4.78
N TYR A 49 -0.51 2.34 -5.76
CA TYR A 49 -0.85 2.50 -7.18
C TYR A 49 -2.27 2.00 -7.48
N PHE A 50 -2.62 0.78 -7.04
CA PHE A 50 -3.98 0.25 -7.22
C PHE A 50 -5.06 1.13 -6.58
N ILE A 51 -4.81 1.68 -5.38
CA ILE A 51 -5.75 2.59 -4.72
C ILE A 51 -5.98 3.83 -5.59
N ILE A 52 -4.91 4.45 -6.09
CA ILE A 52 -5.00 5.66 -6.93
C ILE A 52 -5.74 5.37 -8.23
N THR A 53 -5.44 4.25 -8.91
CA THR A 53 -6.14 3.86 -10.14
C THR A 53 -7.64 3.68 -9.92
N ASN A 54 -8.04 3.08 -8.80
CA ASN A 54 -9.46 2.91 -8.47
C ASN A 54 -10.15 4.24 -8.15
N ILE A 55 -9.48 5.16 -7.45
CA ILE A 55 -10.02 6.48 -7.14
C ILE A 55 -10.16 7.32 -8.42
N THR A 56 -9.13 7.33 -9.27
CA THR A 56 -9.17 8.06 -10.54
C THR A 56 -10.24 7.54 -11.48
N GLY A 57 -10.42 6.21 -11.58
CA GLY A 57 -11.52 5.61 -12.34
C GLY A 57 -12.91 6.01 -11.82
N PHE A 58 -13.08 6.05 -10.49
CA PHE A 58 -14.33 6.51 -9.88
C PHE A 58 -14.62 7.98 -10.23
N VAL A 59 -13.65 8.88 -10.03
CA VAL A 59 -13.82 10.31 -10.32
C VAL A 59 -14.05 10.56 -11.81
N ALA A 60 -13.36 9.84 -12.69
CA ALA A 60 -13.55 9.97 -14.14
C ALA A 60 -14.97 9.60 -14.57
N GLY A 61 -15.54 8.52 -14.02
CA GLY A 61 -16.92 8.12 -14.29
C GLY A 61 -17.94 9.16 -13.81
N GLU A 62 -17.73 9.74 -12.63
CA GLU A 62 -18.57 10.84 -12.13
C GLU A 62 -18.44 12.09 -13.01
N LEU A 63 -17.23 12.40 -13.52
CA LEU A 63 -17.02 13.57 -14.39
C LEU A 63 -17.67 13.40 -15.78
N GLU A 64 -17.68 12.18 -16.31
CA GLU A 64 -18.31 11.86 -17.60
C GLU A 64 -19.81 12.15 -17.58
N PHE A 65 -20.48 11.91 -16.44
CA PHE A 65 -21.88 12.28 -16.24
C PHE A 65 -22.15 13.78 -16.43
N PHE A 66 -21.21 14.65 -16.05
CA PHE A 66 -21.36 16.10 -16.17
C PHE A 66 -20.97 16.65 -17.54
N TYR A 67 -20.14 15.95 -18.30
CA TYR A 67 -19.64 16.42 -19.60
C TYR A 67 -20.41 15.87 -20.80
N ASN A 68 -21.17 14.78 -20.62
CA ASN A 68 -21.85 14.07 -21.71
C ASN A 68 -23.38 14.22 -21.67
N ASN A 69 -23.88 15.28 -21.01
CA ASN A 69 -25.28 15.71 -20.96
C ASN A 69 -25.36 17.20 -21.30
#